data_AF-A0A4V2B8W8-F1
#
_entry.id   AF-A0A4V2B8W8-F1
#
_cell.length_a   1.000
_cell.length_b   1.000
_cell.length_c   1.000
_cell.angle_alpha   90.00
_cell.angle_beta   90.00
_cell.angle_gamma   90.00
#
_symmetry.space_group_name_H-M   'P 1'
#
loop_
_entity.id
_entity.type
_entity.pdbx_description
1 polymer ?
#
loop_
_entity_poly.entity_id
_entity_poly.type
_entity_poly.pdbx_seq_one_letter_code
_entity_poly.pdbx_strand_id
1 'polypeptide(L)'
;MKQNLLKTAVLAIGTFFLGSAAMAQDTMPSNAQMFRTWSVGVNGGVMSPVNPFGGQNDFSNWKTSIGYGVYVKKQFTNYFSLRLDGYGGKLKGDNLSAYNSGVVNNSPVSTFETDVNYAATLS
;
A
#
# COMPACT_ATOMS: atom_id res chain seq x y z
N MET A 1 -14.13 6.52 32.44
CA MET A 1 -14.55 7.28 31.25
C MET A 1 -14.27 6.41 30.02
N LYS A 2 -15.30 5.87 29.36
CA LYS A 2 -15.14 5.01 28.17
C LYS A 2 -14.98 5.92 26.96
N GLN A 3 -13.75 6.13 26.52
CA GLN A 3 -13.45 7.08 25.44
C GLN A 3 -13.84 6.49 24.08
N ASN A 4 -14.64 7.24 23.33
CA ASN A 4 -15.17 6.88 22.02
C ASN A 4 -14.09 6.98 20.93
N LEU A 5 -13.04 6.15 21.02
CA LEU A 5 -11.88 6.15 20.11
C LEU A 5 -12.30 6.09 18.62
N LEU A 6 -13.37 5.34 18.32
CA LEU A 6 -13.97 5.24 16.99
C LEU A 6 -14.61 6.54 16.50
N LYS A 7 -15.22 7.36 17.38
CA LYS A 7 -15.81 8.65 16.99
C LYS A 7 -14.73 9.72 16.77
N THR A 8 -13.65 9.65 17.55
CA THR A 8 -12.48 10.54 17.36
C THR A 8 -11.69 10.18 16.09
N ALA A 9 -11.61 8.89 15.73
CA ALA A 9 -10.98 8.46 14.48
C ALA A 9 -11.72 8.99 13.24
N VAL A 10 -13.05 8.98 13.24
CA VAL A 10 -13.87 9.53 12.13
C VAL A 10 -13.74 11.05 12.04
N LEU A 11 -13.67 11.76 13.17
CA LEU A 11 -13.40 13.20 13.19
C LEU A 11 -11.99 13.54 12.69
N ALA A 12 -10.97 12.76 13.06
CA ALA A 12 -9.60 12.94 12.59
C ALA A 12 -9.46 12.69 11.08
N ILE A 13 -10.12 11.67 10.55
CA ILE A 13 -10.17 11.40 9.10
C ILE A 13 -10.92 12.54 8.39
N GLY A 14 -12.06 13.00 8.92
CA GLY A 14 -12.80 14.14 8.37
C GLY A 14 -11.99 15.44 8.33
N THR A 15 -11.20 15.73 9.37
CA THR A 15 -10.30 16.90 9.39
C THR A 15 -9.08 16.75 8.50
N PHE A 16 -8.61 15.52 8.25
CA PHE A 16 -7.50 15.28 7.31
C PHE A 16 -7.95 15.51 5.85
N PHE A 17 -9.23 15.32 5.54
CA PHE A 17 -9.80 15.66 4.22
C PHE A 17 -10.23 17.13 4.07
N LEU A 18 -10.54 17.84 5.16
CA LEU A 18 -10.89 19.28 5.11
C LEU A 18 -9.67 20.23 5.03
N GLY A 19 -8.45 19.71 5.23
CA GLY A 19 -7.21 20.50 5.18
C GLY A 19 -6.63 20.78 3.80
N SER A 20 -7.23 20.29 2.70
CA SER A 20 -6.74 20.55 1.33
C SER A 20 -7.39 21.75 0.63
N ALA A 21 -7.98 22.69 1.37
CA ALA A 21 -8.63 23.88 0.83
C ALA A 21 -7.95 25.20 1.26
N ALA A 22 -6.62 25.25 1.28
CA ALA A 22 -5.90 26.52 1.34
C ALA A 22 -4.55 26.36 0.65
N MET A 23 -4.49 26.82 -0.60
CA MET A 23 -3.32 27.26 -1.39
C MET A 23 -3.53 26.83 -2.85
N ALA A 24 -4.36 27.54 -3.61
CA ALA A 24 -4.44 27.31 -5.06
C ALA A 24 -4.92 28.52 -5.88
N GLN A 25 -4.67 29.76 -5.45
CA GLN A 25 -4.61 30.88 -6.41
C GLN A 25 -3.85 32.06 -5.82
N ASP A 26 -2.52 31.94 -5.69
CA ASP A 26 -1.69 33.14 -5.71
C ASP A 26 -1.62 33.63 -7.16
N THR A 27 -1.89 34.93 -7.35
CA THR A 27 -1.71 35.63 -8.62
C THR A 27 -0.32 35.34 -9.16
N MET A 28 -0.26 34.72 -10.35
CA MET A 28 0.98 34.22 -10.94
C MET A 28 2.05 35.32 -11.06
N PRO A 29 3.23 35.18 -10.44
CA PRO A 29 4.43 35.85 -10.91
C PRO A 29 4.81 35.23 -12.25
N SER A 30 5.16 36.04 -13.25
CA SER A 30 5.48 35.65 -14.64
C SER A 30 6.69 34.70 -14.81
N ASN A 31 7.21 34.13 -13.72
CA ASN A 31 8.38 33.25 -13.69
C ASN A 31 8.24 32.08 -12.70
N ALA A 32 7.01 31.70 -12.31
CA ALA A 32 6.79 30.60 -11.36
C ALA A 32 6.68 29.24 -12.09
N GLN A 33 7.42 28.23 -11.63
CA GLN A 33 7.33 26.84 -12.11
C GLN A 33 5.87 26.40 -12.23
N MET A 34 5.43 26.12 -13.47
CA MET A 34 4.03 25.86 -13.83
C MET A 34 3.48 24.50 -13.34
N PHE A 35 4.13 23.81 -12.41
CA PHE A 35 3.72 22.47 -11.98
C PHE A 35 3.84 22.24 -10.47
N ARG A 36 2.97 21.39 -9.95
CA ARG A 36 2.95 20.98 -8.54
C ARG A 36 4.21 20.19 -8.21
N THR A 37 4.98 20.63 -7.22
CA THR A 37 6.25 19.99 -6.87
C THR A 37 6.16 18.95 -5.75
N TRP A 38 5.12 18.96 -4.92
CA TRP A 38 4.90 17.96 -3.86
C TRP A 38 3.57 17.24 -4.04
N SER A 39 3.55 15.93 -3.83
CA SER A 39 2.33 15.13 -3.82
C SER A 39 2.38 14.11 -2.69
N VAL A 40 1.28 13.97 -1.96
CA VAL A 40 1.10 12.94 -0.93
C VAL A 40 -0.16 12.15 -1.24
N GLY A 41 -0.16 10.87 -0.97
CA GLY A 41 -1.32 10.03 -1.24
C GLY A 41 -1.30 8.71 -0.49
N VAL A 42 -2.44 8.04 -0.54
CA VAL A 42 -2.65 6.71 0.02
C VAL A 42 -2.99 5.74 -1.10
N ASN A 43 -2.68 4.47 -0.92
CA ASN A 43 -3.07 3.39 -1.81
C ASN A 43 -3.58 2.20 -0.99
N GLY A 44 -4.42 1.39 -1.61
CA GLY A 44 -4.96 0.16 -1.04
C GLY A 44 -5.06 -0.88 -2.14
N GLY A 45 -4.76 -2.12 -1.82
CA GLY A 45 -4.69 -3.18 -2.81
C GLY A 45 -4.76 -4.56 -2.21
N VAL A 46 -4.60 -5.55 -3.08
CA VAL A 46 -4.55 -6.95 -2.70
C VAL A 46 -3.10 -7.42 -2.71
N MET A 47 -2.70 -8.10 -1.65
CA MET A 47 -1.41 -8.78 -1.52
C MET A 47 -1.64 -10.28 -1.76
N SER A 48 -0.72 -10.90 -2.50
CA SER A 48 -0.74 -12.33 -2.78
C SER A 48 0.69 -12.85 -2.84
N PRO A 49 1.00 -14.01 -2.22
CA PRO A 49 2.35 -14.58 -2.22
C PRO A 49 2.62 -15.40 -3.49
N VAL A 50 2.26 -14.87 -4.66
CA VAL A 50 2.45 -15.55 -5.94
C VAL A 50 3.36 -14.74 -6.84
N ASN A 51 4.21 -15.44 -7.58
CA ASN A 51 4.92 -14.81 -8.68
C ASN A 51 3.95 -14.59 -9.86
N PRO A 52 3.71 -13.35 -10.32
CA PRO A 52 2.76 -13.07 -11.40
C PRO A 52 3.19 -13.66 -12.75
N PHE A 53 4.47 -14.03 -12.90
CA PHE A 53 5.04 -14.64 -14.11
C PHE A 53 5.04 -16.17 -14.08
N GLY A 54 4.42 -16.79 -13.07
CA GLY A 54 4.40 -18.24 -12.89
C GLY A 54 5.71 -18.80 -12.32
N GLY A 55 5.81 -20.13 -12.23
CA GLY A 55 6.96 -20.84 -11.65
C GLY A 55 6.55 -21.81 -10.54
N GLN A 56 7.55 -22.39 -9.87
CA GLN A 56 7.33 -23.19 -8.67
C GLN A 56 7.06 -22.25 -7.49
N ASN A 57 5.94 -22.47 -6.81
CA ASN A 57 5.59 -21.79 -5.57
C ASN A 57 5.61 -22.82 -4.43
N ASP A 58 6.14 -22.44 -3.27
CA ASP A 58 6.19 -23.30 -2.09
C ASP A 58 4.80 -23.57 -1.49
N PHE A 59 3.81 -22.75 -1.85
CA PHE A 59 2.42 -22.86 -1.40
C PHE A 59 1.46 -23.10 -2.58
N SER A 60 0.69 -24.18 -2.47
CA SER A 60 -0.23 -24.67 -3.51
C SER A 60 -1.49 -23.81 -3.64
N ASN A 61 -1.90 -23.17 -2.55
CA ASN A 61 -3.06 -22.28 -2.51
C ASN A 61 -2.59 -20.90 -2.01
N TRP A 62 -2.84 -19.91 -2.86
CA TRP A 62 -2.56 -18.52 -2.54
C TRP A 62 -3.80 -17.89 -1.92
N LYS A 63 -3.62 -17.23 -0.78
CA LYS A 63 -4.68 -16.42 -0.19
C LYS A 63 -4.40 -14.96 -0.48
N THR A 64 -5.44 -14.29 -0.92
CA THR A 64 -5.43 -12.84 -1.05
C THR A 64 -5.65 -12.20 0.30
N SER A 65 -4.92 -11.14 0.56
CA SER A 65 -5.02 -10.32 1.75
C SER A 65 -5.06 -8.85 1.36
N ILE A 66 -5.57 -8.00 2.24
CA ILE A 66 -5.62 -6.57 1.98
C ILE A 66 -4.30 -5.94 2.42
N GLY A 67 -3.73 -5.11 1.55
CA GLY A 67 -2.59 -4.26 1.82
C GLY A 67 -2.98 -2.78 1.73
N TYR A 68 -2.22 -1.94 2.40
CA TYR A 68 -2.35 -0.50 2.39
C TYR A 68 -0.99 0.17 2.23
N GLY A 69 -0.97 1.37 1.71
CA GLY A 69 0.26 2.14 1.53
C GLY A 69 0.04 3.64 1.54
N VAL A 70 1.13 4.35 1.76
CA VAL A 70 1.24 5.80 1.76
C VAL A 70 2.43 6.20 0.91
N TYR A 71 2.38 7.36 0.28
CA TYR A 71 3.53 7.87 -0.46
C TYR A 71 3.70 9.37 -0.34
N VAL A 72 4.96 9.80 -0.47
CA VAL A 72 5.37 11.20 -0.62
C VAL A 72 6.21 11.30 -1.89
N LYS A 73 5.84 12.20 -2.79
CA LYS A 73 6.53 12.44 -4.06
C LYS A 73 7.00 13.89 -4.16
N LYS A 74 8.26 14.08 -4.54
CA LYS A 74 8.88 15.35 -4.88
C LYS A 74 9.19 15.39 -6.37
N GLN A 75 8.54 16.27 -7.09
CA GLN A 75 8.78 16.53 -8.50
C GLN A 75 9.76 17.70 -8.66
N PHE A 76 10.89 17.44 -9.32
CA PHE A 76 11.97 18.40 -9.53
C PHE A 76 11.85 19.11 -10.87
N THR A 77 11.49 18.38 -11.93
CA THR A 77 11.19 18.91 -13.25
C THR A 77 9.84 18.40 -13.74
N ASN A 78 9.36 18.88 -14.88
CA ASN A 78 8.15 18.36 -15.52
C ASN A 78 8.25 16.87 -15.95
N TYR A 79 9.45 16.28 -15.99
CA TYR A 79 9.68 14.88 -16.38
C TYR A 79 10.37 14.03 -15.29
N PHE A 80 10.91 14.63 -14.24
CA PHE A 80 11.66 13.93 -13.19
C PHE A 80 11.07 14.18 -11.80
N SER A 81 10.85 13.09 -11.07
CA SER A 81 10.38 13.11 -9.68
C SER A 81 10.98 11.96 -8.90
N LEU A 82 11.13 12.17 -7.60
CA LEU A 82 11.46 11.13 -6.63
C LEU A 82 10.25 10.85 -5.76
N ARG A 83 9.91 9.58 -5.57
CA ARG A 83 8.81 9.11 -4.73
C ARG A 83 9.33 8.14 -3.70
N LEU A 84 9.00 8.40 -2.44
CA LEU A 84 9.16 7.48 -1.32
C LEU A 84 7.79 6.89 -0.99
N ASP A 85 7.69 5.57 -1.07
CA ASP A 85 6.49 4.83 -0.72
C ASP A 85 6.71 4.00 0.54
N GLY A 86 5.65 3.82 1.33
CA GLY A 86 5.60 2.93 2.48
C GLY A 86 4.36 2.04 2.40
N TYR A 87 4.52 0.73 2.59
CA TYR A 87 3.44 -0.25 2.52
C TYR A 87 3.41 -1.14 3.76
N GLY A 88 2.20 -1.60 4.10
CA GLY A 88 1.96 -2.58 5.14
C GLY A 88 0.73 -3.42 4.83
N GLY A 89 0.58 -4.52 5.56
CA GLY A 89 -0.53 -5.43 5.36
C GLY A 89 -0.23 -6.82 5.88
N LYS A 90 -1.05 -7.78 5.46
CA LYS A 90 -0.87 -9.19 5.80
C LYS A 90 -0.50 -9.94 4.53
N LEU A 91 0.29 -11.00 4.66
CA LEU A 91 0.56 -11.95 3.59
C LEU A 91 0.24 -13.35 4.11
N LYS A 92 -0.56 -14.11 3.36
CA LYS A 92 -1.05 -15.43 3.78
C LYS A 92 -0.93 -16.45 2.65
N GLY A 93 -0.61 -17.69 3.00
CA GLY A 93 -0.66 -18.80 2.05
C GLY A 93 -0.85 -20.13 2.77
N ASP A 94 -1.43 -21.10 2.08
CA ASP A 94 -1.66 -22.44 2.61
C ASP A 94 -1.40 -23.57 1.60
N ASN A 95 -1.12 -24.75 2.17
CA ASN A 95 -0.84 -26.01 1.48
C ASN A 95 -1.90 -27.08 1.81
N LEU A 96 -3.04 -26.66 2.37
CA LEU A 96 -4.08 -27.55 2.89
C LEU A 96 -4.87 -28.29 1.80
N SER A 97 -4.84 -27.80 0.55
CA SER A 97 -5.49 -28.46 -0.59
C SER A 97 -4.46 -28.94 -1.60
N ALA A 98 -4.75 -30.06 -2.26
CA ALA A 98 -3.92 -30.61 -3.32
C ALA A 98 -3.67 -29.57 -4.42
N TYR A 99 -2.44 -29.50 -4.92
CA TYR A 99 -2.16 -28.74 -6.13
C TYR A 99 -2.94 -29.35 -7.31
N ASN A 100 -3.03 -28.67 -8.45
CA ASN A 100 -3.77 -29.13 -9.64
C ASN A 100 -3.30 -30.52 -10.17
N SER A 101 -2.17 -31.04 -9.67
CA SER A 101 -1.65 -32.39 -9.89
C SER A 101 -2.30 -33.48 -9.00
N GLY A 102 -3.22 -33.13 -8.11
CA GLY A 102 -3.87 -34.06 -7.17
C GLY A 102 -3.03 -34.46 -5.97
N VAL A 103 -1.82 -33.91 -5.81
CA VAL A 103 -0.90 -34.19 -4.71
C VAL A 103 -0.96 -33.05 -3.69
N VAL A 104 -1.20 -33.40 -2.42
CA VAL A 104 -1.11 -32.46 -1.29
C VAL A 104 0.37 -32.27 -0.96
N ASN A 105 0.79 -31.02 -0.84
CA ASN A 105 2.16 -30.69 -0.46
C ASN A 105 2.41 -31.16 0.99
N ASN A 106 3.27 -32.16 1.17
CA ASN A 106 3.60 -32.75 2.47
C ASN A 106 4.71 -31.97 3.21
N SER A 107 4.73 -30.64 3.07
CA SER A 107 5.64 -29.77 3.82
C SER A 107 5.24 -29.75 5.31
N PRO A 108 6.21 -29.76 6.25
CA PRO A 108 5.93 -29.53 7.67
C PRO A 108 5.33 -28.14 7.94
N VAL A 109 5.45 -27.20 6.99
CA VAL A 109 4.82 -25.88 7.04
C VAL A 109 3.61 -25.87 6.10
N SER A 110 2.43 -26.09 6.67
CA SER A 110 1.17 -26.20 5.93
C SER A 110 0.44 -24.85 5.72
N THR A 111 0.77 -23.82 6.51
CA THR A 111 0.16 -22.49 6.42
C THR A 111 1.13 -21.45 6.99
N PHE A 112 1.14 -20.26 6.41
CA PHE A 112 1.80 -19.10 7.00
C PHE A 112 0.89 -17.86 6.97
N GLU A 113 1.05 -17.02 7.97
CA GLU A 113 0.53 -15.66 8.01
C GLU A 113 1.65 -14.76 8.50
N THR A 114 1.97 -13.74 7.71
CA THR A 114 3.04 -12.78 8.00
C THR A 114 2.49 -11.36 7.96
N ASP A 115 2.77 -10.61 9.02
CA ASP A 115 2.46 -9.19 9.09
C ASP A 115 3.60 -8.37 8.50
N VAL A 116 3.33 -7.73 7.38
CA VAL A 116 4.24 -6.76 6.76
C VAL A 116 4.06 -5.45 7.50
N ASN A 117 4.91 -5.25 8.51
CA ASN A 117 4.89 -4.04 9.34
C ASN A 117 5.33 -2.80 8.56
N TYR A 118 6.35 -2.96 7.70
CA TYR A 118 6.84 -1.91 6.83
C TYR A 118 7.52 -2.51 5.60
N ALA A 119 7.31 -1.87 4.46
CA ALA A 119 8.10 -2.01 3.25
C ALA A 119 8.24 -0.63 2.62
N ALA A 120 9.42 -0.28 2.12
CA ALA A 120 9.65 1.04 1.53
C ALA A 120 10.30 0.92 0.15
N THR A 121 9.88 1.79 -0.77
CA THR A 121 10.47 1.88 -2.12
C THR A 121 10.81 3.32 -2.45
N LEU A 122 11.87 3.50 -3.24
CA LEU A 122 12.30 4.79 -3.77
C LEU A 122 12.34 4.68 -5.30
N SER A 123 11.58 5.52 -6.00
CA SER A 123 11.49 5.53 -7.47
C SER A 123 11.53 6.94 -8.05
#